data_AF-A0AB33I535-F1
#
_entry.id   AF-A0AB33I535-F1
#
_cell.length_a   1.000
_cell.length_b   1.000
_cell.length_c   1.000
_cell.angle_alpha   90.00
_cell.angle_beta   90.00
_cell.angle_gamma   90.00
#
_symmetry.space_group_name_H-M   'P 1'
#
loop_
_entity.id
_entity.type
_entity.pdbx_description
1 polymer ?
#
loop_
_entity_poly.entity_id
_entity_poly.type
_entity_poly.pdbx_seq_one_letter_code
_entity_poly.pdbx_strand_id
1 'polypeptide(L)'
;MKKIPCVMMRGGTSRGAFLLAEHLPEDQTQRDKILMAIMGSGNDLEIDGIGGGNPLTSKVAIISRSSDPRADVDYLFAQVIVHEQRVDTTPNCGNMLSGVGAFAIENGLIAATSPVTRVRIRNVNTGTFIEADVQTPNGVVEYEGSARIDGVPGTAAPVALTFLNAAGTKTGKVFPTDNQIDYFDDVPVTCIDMAMPVVIIPAEYLGKTGYELPAELDADKALLARIESIRLQAGKAMGLGDVSNMVSLNLCLFLQRRKAGQLMCVILCRILAIARWR
;
A
#
# COMPACT_ATOMS: atom_id res chain seq x y z
N MET A 1 -8.16 12.32 24.35
CA MET A 1 -8.11 10.86 24.58
C MET A 1 -6.76 10.53 25.22
N LYS A 2 -6.69 9.79 26.33
CA LYS A 2 -5.41 9.50 27.06
C LYS A 2 -4.93 8.05 26.93
N LYS A 3 -5.79 7.15 26.45
CA LYS A 3 -5.47 5.75 26.13
C LYS A 3 -6.41 5.31 25.00
N ILE A 4 -5.95 4.40 24.14
CA ILE A 4 -6.72 3.84 23.03
C ILE A 4 -6.34 2.36 22.86
N PRO A 5 -7.29 1.43 22.70
CA PRO A 5 -6.98 0.05 22.34
C PRO A 5 -6.31 -0.02 20.97
N CYS A 6 -5.23 -0.79 20.85
CA CYS A 6 -4.41 -0.87 19.65
C CYS A 6 -3.79 -2.26 19.53
N VAL A 7 -3.73 -2.78 18.30
CA VAL A 7 -2.97 -3.99 17.96
C VAL A 7 -1.87 -3.58 16.99
N MET A 8 -0.64 -4.03 17.20
CA MET A 8 0.42 -3.88 16.21
C MET A 8 0.56 -5.19 15.43
N MET A 9 0.51 -5.13 14.11
CA MET A 9 0.68 -6.31 13.26
C MET A 9 1.70 -6.07 12.15
N ARG A 10 2.37 -7.14 11.74
CA ARG A 10 3.04 -7.20 10.44
C ARG A 10 2.01 -7.58 9.38
N GLY A 11 1.74 -6.69 8.44
CA GLY A 11 0.96 -6.98 7.23
C GLY A 11 1.89 -7.09 6.03
N GLY A 12 2.06 -8.29 5.47
CA GLY A 12 3.03 -8.54 4.39
C GLY A 12 4.44 -8.12 4.80
N THR A 13 5.06 -7.22 4.02
CA THR A 13 6.38 -6.61 4.31
C THR A 13 6.28 -5.24 5.00
N SER A 14 5.13 -4.89 5.57
CA SER A 14 4.91 -3.66 6.35
C SER A 14 4.50 -3.96 7.79
N ARG A 15 4.59 -2.97 8.66
CA ARG A 15 4.12 -3.03 10.05
C ARG A 15 3.33 -1.78 10.39
N GLY A 16 2.31 -1.92 11.23
CA GLY A 16 1.53 -0.75 11.65
C GLY A 16 0.50 -1.05 12.72
N ALA A 17 -0.18 0.02 13.14
CA ALA A 17 -1.28 -0.03 14.09
C ALA A 17 -2.57 -0.48 13.39
N PHE A 18 -3.30 -1.38 14.03
CA PHE A 18 -4.63 -1.82 13.66
C PHE A 18 -5.59 -1.35 14.75
N LEU A 19 -6.54 -0.52 14.36
CA LEU A 19 -7.47 0.17 15.26
C LEU A 19 -8.90 -0.11 14.81
N LEU A 20 -9.80 -0.31 15.77
CA LEU A 20 -11.24 -0.28 15.49
C LEU A 20 -11.69 1.18 15.29
N ALA A 21 -12.53 1.41 14.29
CA ALA A 21 -13.05 2.75 13.99
C ALA A 21 -13.82 3.35 15.19
N GLU A 22 -14.51 2.52 15.98
CA GLU A 22 -15.26 2.95 17.17
C GLU A 22 -14.39 3.57 18.28
N HIS A 23 -13.08 3.32 18.27
CA HIS A 23 -12.13 3.92 19.20
C HIS A 23 -11.58 5.27 18.75
N LEU A 24 -11.93 5.70 17.54
CA LEU A 24 -11.46 6.96 16.94
C LEU A 24 -12.62 7.95 16.81
N PRO A 25 -12.36 9.26 16.89
CA PRO A 25 -13.38 10.26 16.63
C PRO A 25 -13.78 10.26 15.15
N GLU A 26 -15.05 10.60 14.89
CA GLU A 26 -15.56 10.79 13.52
C GLU A 26 -14.92 12.01 12.83
N ASP A 27 -14.58 13.04 13.61
CA ASP A 27 -13.90 14.24 13.06
C ASP A 27 -12.50 13.88 12.55
N GLN A 28 -12.29 14.09 11.25
CA GLN A 28 -11.04 13.76 10.56
C GLN A 28 -9.82 14.47 11.18
N THR A 29 -9.96 15.74 11.56
CA THR A 29 -8.83 16.52 12.10
C THR A 29 -8.40 15.98 13.47
N GLN A 30 -9.36 15.63 14.33
CA GLN A 30 -9.07 15.00 15.62
C GLN A 30 -8.54 13.57 15.46
N ARG A 31 -9.09 12.80 14.52
CA ARG A 31 -8.59 11.47 14.19
C ARG A 31 -7.14 11.53 13.79
N ASP A 32 -6.79 12.39 12.84
CA ASP A 32 -5.43 12.49 12.31
C ASP A 32 -4.45 12.95 13.40
N LYS A 33 -4.85 13.86 14.30
CA LYS A 33 -4.06 14.21 15.50
C LYS A 33 -3.80 13.01 16.41
N ILE A 34 -4.79 12.14 16.62
CA ILE A 34 -4.63 10.92 17.41
C ILE A 34 -3.69 9.95 16.69
N LEU A 35 -3.84 9.75 15.38
CA LEU A 35 -2.95 8.85 14.62
C LEU A 35 -1.50 9.32 14.67
N MET A 36 -1.26 10.62 14.51
CA MET A 36 0.09 11.20 14.63
C MET A 36 0.67 10.98 16.02
N ALA A 37 -0.13 11.16 17.08
CA ALA A 37 0.30 10.93 18.46
C ALA A 37 0.57 9.44 18.75
N ILE A 38 -0.24 8.52 18.22
CA ILE A 38 -0.01 7.07 18.36
C ILE A 38 1.34 6.71 17.71
N MET A 39 1.58 7.20 16.49
CA MET A 39 2.77 6.81 15.73
C MET A 39 4.03 7.56 16.12
N GLY A 40 3.96 8.74 16.75
CA GLY A 40 5.13 9.57 17.08
C GLY A 40 5.60 10.46 15.92
N SER A 41 4.66 10.84 15.05
CA SER A 41 4.91 11.62 13.83
C SER A 41 5.51 13.01 14.10
N GLY A 42 6.42 13.45 13.22
CA GLY A 42 7.19 14.69 13.35
C GLY A 42 8.58 14.48 13.96
N ASN A 43 9.02 13.23 14.09
CA ASN A 43 10.34 12.86 14.59
C ASN A 43 10.92 11.72 13.72
N ASP A 44 12.18 11.85 13.30
CA ASP A 44 12.83 10.88 12.40
C ASP A 44 12.87 9.44 12.95
N LEU A 45 12.86 9.29 14.28
CA LEU A 45 12.86 7.99 14.94
C LEU A 45 11.47 7.58 15.45
N GLU A 46 10.49 8.48 15.38
CA GLU A 46 9.16 8.32 15.98
C GLU A 46 9.24 7.96 17.49
N ILE A 47 10.22 8.54 18.20
CA ILE A 47 10.64 8.10 19.55
C ILE A 47 9.56 8.21 20.64
N ASP A 48 8.58 9.10 20.44
CA ASP A 48 7.47 9.34 21.38
C ASP A 48 6.17 8.65 20.92
N GLY A 49 6.29 7.59 20.12
CA GLY A 49 5.16 6.79 19.65
C GLY A 49 5.56 5.35 19.30
N ILE A 50 4.66 4.63 18.65
CA ILE A 50 4.86 3.21 18.29
C ILE A 50 5.37 3.02 16.85
N GLY A 51 5.57 4.11 16.13
CA GLY A 51 6.21 4.11 14.82
C GLY A 51 7.64 3.58 14.87
N GLY A 52 8.23 3.40 13.70
CA GLY A 52 9.58 2.83 13.58
C GLY A 52 10.58 3.74 12.89
N GLY A 53 10.25 5.02 12.67
CA GLY A 53 11.09 5.97 11.93
C GLY A 53 11.21 5.63 10.44
N ASN A 54 10.34 4.77 9.91
CA ASN A 54 10.38 4.33 8.53
C ASN A 54 8.96 4.26 7.93
N PRO A 55 8.74 4.69 6.66
CA PRO A 55 7.42 4.63 6.03
C PRO A 55 6.79 3.23 6.00
N LEU A 56 7.59 2.15 6.01
CA LEU A 56 7.09 0.77 6.05
C LEU A 56 6.57 0.35 7.44
N THR A 57 6.98 1.06 8.49
CA THR A 57 6.61 0.82 9.89
C THR A 57 5.78 1.94 10.52
N SER A 58 5.45 2.98 9.75
CA SER A 58 4.56 4.09 10.15
C SER A 58 3.26 4.04 9.35
N LYS A 59 2.42 3.06 9.66
CA LYS A 59 1.17 2.77 8.93
C LYS A 59 0.04 2.49 9.90
N VAL A 60 -1.18 2.83 9.48
CA VAL A 60 -2.38 2.55 10.26
C VAL A 60 -3.44 1.89 9.37
N ALA A 61 -4.09 0.87 9.91
CA ALA A 61 -5.30 0.26 9.39
C ALA A 61 -6.44 0.54 10.38
N ILE A 62 -7.49 1.23 9.91
CA ILE A 62 -8.71 1.48 10.68
C ILE A 62 -9.79 0.56 10.13
N ILE A 63 -10.39 -0.25 11.00
CA ILE A 63 -11.25 -1.35 10.62
C ILE A 63 -12.60 -1.23 11.34
N SER A 64 -13.67 -1.51 10.62
CA SER A 64 -15.03 -1.60 11.17
C SER A 64 -15.83 -2.67 10.44
N ARG A 65 -17.00 -3.04 10.96
CA ARG A 65 -18.00 -3.76 10.16
C ARG A 65 -18.39 -2.90 8.96
N SER A 66 -18.59 -3.51 7.80
CA SER A 66 -19.03 -2.76 6.63
C SER A 66 -20.53 -2.45 6.70
N SER A 67 -20.89 -1.30 6.16
CA SER A 67 -22.30 -0.96 5.84
C SER A 67 -22.68 -1.35 4.41
N ASP A 68 -21.71 -1.73 3.57
CA ASP A 68 -21.96 -2.20 2.21
C ASP A 68 -22.32 -3.69 2.24
N PRO A 69 -23.47 -4.10 1.68
CA PRO A 69 -23.91 -5.50 1.72
C PRO A 69 -22.98 -6.47 0.96
N ARG A 70 -22.01 -5.96 0.21
CA ARG A 70 -21.02 -6.77 -0.52
C ARG A 70 -19.75 -7.04 0.28
N ALA A 71 -19.56 -6.41 1.44
CA ALA A 71 -18.38 -6.58 2.29
C ALA A 71 -18.76 -6.95 3.73
N ASP A 72 -17.86 -7.67 4.40
CA ASP A 72 -17.98 -7.99 5.83
C ASP A 72 -17.41 -6.85 6.67
N VAL A 73 -16.26 -6.30 6.25
CA VAL A 73 -15.55 -5.23 6.95
C VAL A 73 -15.11 -4.11 6.02
N ASP A 74 -15.10 -2.90 6.54
CA ASP A 74 -14.49 -1.74 5.92
C ASP A 74 -13.06 -1.57 6.44
N TYR A 75 -12.15 -1.23 5.52
CA TYR A 75 -10.73 -0.99 5.78
C TYR A 75 -10.33 0.39 5.25
N LEU A 76 -9.98 1.30 6.15
CA LEU A 76 -9.36 2.58 5.81
C LEU A 76 -7.86 2.53 6.13
N PHE A 77 -7.04 2.70 5.10
CA PHE A 77 -5.61 2.87 5.23
C PHE A 77 -5.25 4.32 5.54
N ALA A 78 -4.27 4.53 6.42
CA ALA A 78 -3.62 5.81 6.60
C ALA A 78 -2.11 5.65 6.65
N GLN A 79 -1.40 6.40 5.81
CA GLN A 79 0.03 6.61 5.92
C GLN A 79 0.27 7.77 6.89
N VAL A 80 0.95 7.51 7.99
CA VAL A 80 1.41 8.57 8.89
C VAL A 80 2.82 8.96 8.44
N ILE A 81 3.08 10.25 8.26
CA ILE A 81 4.38 10.70 7.79
C ILE A 81 5.36 10.80 8.97
N VAL A 82 6.58 10.34 8.76
CA VAL A 82 7.62 10.26 9.80
C VAL A 82 8.13 11.65 10.17
N HIS A 83 8.63 12.42 9.20
CA HIS A 83 9.38 13.66 9.42
C HIS A 83 8.51 14.93 9.49
N GLU A 84 7.20 14.82 9.23
CA GLU A 84 6.25 15.93 9.30
C GLU A 84 4.95 15.45 9.95
N GLN A 85 4.25 16.34 10.66
CA GLN A 85 2.97 16.05 11.29
C GLN A 85 1.85 16.03 10.25
N ARG A 86 1.77 14.94 9.49
CA ARG A 86 0.76 14.73 8.45
C ARG A 86 0.28 13.29 8.38
N VAL A 87 -1.00 13.13 8.06
CA VAL A 87 -1.62 11.85 7.73
C VAL A 87 -2.11 11.92 6.29
N ASP A 88 -1.85 10.88 5.51
CA ASP A 88 -2.36 10.72 4.17
C ASP A 88 -3.23 9.46 4.06
N THR A 89 -4.48 9.65 3.63
CA THR A 89 -5.48 8.60 3.43
C THR A 89 -5.83 8.41 1.95
N THR A 90 -5.01 8.93 1.04
CA THR A 90 -5.23 8.81 -0.40
C THR A 90 -4.95 7.39 -0.95
N PRO A 91 -3.82 6.74 -0.60
CA PRO A 91 -3.48 5.44 -1.18
C PRO A 91 -4.20 4.26 -0.47
N ASN A 92 -4.17 3.09 -1.11
CA ASN A 92 -4.35 1.80 -0.46
C ASN A 92 -2.97 1.21 -0.12
N CYS A 93 -2.93 0.25 0.81
CA CYS A 93 -1.73 -0.54 1.10
C CYS A 93 -2.05 -2.05 1.10
N GLY A 94 -1.70 -2.73 0.00
CA GLY A 94 -1.89 -4.19 -0.13
C GLY A 94 -1.14 -5.02 0.92
N ASN A 95 -0.04 -4.50 1.46
CA ASN A 95 0.69 -5.14 2.56
C ASN A 95 -0.12 -5.11 3.86
N MET A 96 -0.56 -3.92 4.30
CA MET A 96 -1.37 -3.79 5.52
C MET A 96 -2.71 -4.53 5.41
N LEU A 97 -3.29 -4.59 4.21
CA LEU A 97 -4.48 -5.38 3.91
C LEU A 97 -4.34 -6.86 4.30
N SER A 98 -3.13 -7.42 4.25
CA SER A 98 -2.86 -8.82 4.62
C SER A 98 -3.21 -9.14 6.08
N GLY A 99 -3.21 -8.14 6.97
CA GLY A 99 -3.57 -8.31 8.38
C GLY A 99 -5.05 -8.09 8.68
N VAL A 100 -5.82 -7.50 7.75
CA VAL A 100 -7.20 -7.04 8.01
C VAL A 100 -8.14 -8.21 8.30
N GLY A 101 -8.07 -9.28 7.52
CA GLY A 101 -8.94 -10.45 7.71
C GLY A 101 -8.74 -11.11 9.08
N ALA A 102 -7.48 -11.35 9.46
CA ALA A 102 -7.11 -11.91 10.75
C ALA A 102 -7.56 -11.02 11.92
N PHE A 103 -7.28 -9.71 11.84
CA PHE A 103 -7.73 -8.74 12.83
C PHE A 103 -9.26 -8.73 12.98
N ALA A 104 -10.00 -8.77 11.87
CA ALA A 104 -11.45 -8.77 11.89
C ALA A 104 -12.02 -10.01 12.60
N ILE A 105 -11.42 -11.18 12.39
CA ILE A 105 -11.82 -12.44 13.04
C ILE A 105 -11.54 -12.35 14.55
N GLU A 106 -10.33 -11.96 14.95
CA GLU A 106 -9.94 -11.88 16.37
C GLU A 106 -10.73 -10.83 17.17
N ASN A 107 -11.15 -9.75 16.52
CA ASN A 107 -11.97 -8.69 17.13
C ASN A 107 -13.48 -8.94 16.99
N GLY A 108 -13.89 -10.14 16.53
CA GLY A 108 -15.29 -10.54 16.44
C GLY A 108 -16.13 -9.75 15.43
N LEU A 109 -15.49 -9.06 14.47
CA LEU A 109 -16.18 -8.33 13.40
C LEU A 109 -16.81 -9.28 12.38
N ILE A 110 -16.30 -10.51 12.30
CA ILE A 110 -16.84 -11.60 11.48
C ILE A 110 -16.66 -12.92 12.25
N ALA A 111 -17.60 -13.86 12.09
CA ALA A 111 -17.47 -15.19 12.65
C ALA A 111 -16.46 -16.03 11.86
N ALA A 112 -15.59 -16.76 12.56
CA ALA A 112 -14.65 -17.69 11.91
C ALA A 112 -15.38 -18.93 11.36
N THR A 113 -14.93 -19.40 10.20
CA THR A 113 -15.21 -20.75 9.68
C THR A 113 -13.95 -21.62 9.78
N SER A 114 -14.02 -22.87 9.33
CA SER A 114 -12.88 -23.79 9.32
C SER A 114 -12.82 -24.61 8.04
N PRO A 115 -11.63 -24.93 7.50
CA PRO A 115 -10.28 -24.57 7.99
C PRO A 115 -9.81 -23.19 7.53
N VAL A 116 -10.61 -22.49 6.73
CA VAL A 116 -10.30 -21.17 6.18
C VAL A 116 -11.53 -20.28 6.38
N THR A 117 -11.31 -19.01 6.70
CA THR A 117 -12.35 -17.98 6.73
C THR A 117 -12.11 -17.00 5.61
N ARG A 118 -13.09 -16.89 4.72
CA ARG A 118 -13.12 -15.84 3.71
C ARG A 118 -13.68 -14.57 4.32
N VAL A 119 -12.93 -13.49 4.19
CA VAL A 119 -13.34 -12.15 4.63
C VAL A 119 -13.41 -11.23 3.43
N ARG A 120 -14.59 -10.68 3.15
CA ARG A 120 -14.79 -9.64 2.14
C ARG A 120 -14.51 -8.27 2.74
N ILE A 121 -13.49 -7.62 2.19
CA ILE A 121 -12.96 -6.36 2.68
C ILE A 121 -13.26 -5.28 1.64
N ARG A 122 -13.92 -4.20 2.06
CA ARG A 122 -14.03 -2.98 1.25
C ARG A 122 -12.95 -2.00 1.70
N ASN A 123 -12.03 -1.67 0.80
CA ASN A 123 -11.07 -0.61 1.03
C ASN A 123 -11.75 0.76 0.84
N VAL A 124 -11.86 1.54 1.91
CA VAL A 124 -12.55 2.84 1.93
C VAL A 124 -11.80 3.89 1.10
N ASN A 125 -10.46 3.81 1.02
CA ASN A 125 -9.64 4.77 0.25
C ASN A 125 -9.96 4.74 -1.25
N THR A 126 -10.31 3.57 -1.79
CA THR A 126 -10.41 3.31 -3.24
C THR A 126 -11.77 2.77 -3.68
N GLY A 127 -12.61 2.29 -2.76
CA GLY A 127 -13.84 1.56 -3.09
C GLY A 127 -13.57 0.14 -3.64
N THR A 128 -12.33 -0.34 -3.59
CA THR A 128 -11.96 -1.68 -4.03
C THR A 128 -12.45 -2.73 -3.04
N PHE A 129 -13.00 -3.83 -3.54
CA PHE A 129 -13.36 -5.03 -2.79
C PHE A 129 -12.27 -6.08 -2.96
N ILE A 130 -11.89 -6.69 -1.84
CA ILE A 130 -10.86 -7.73 -1.78
C ILE A 130 -11.41 -8.89 -0.95
N GLU A 131 -11.23 -10.13 -1.43
CA GLU A 131 -11.45 -11.31 -0.59
C GLU A 131 -10.11 -11.74 0.03
N ALA A 132 -10.09 -11.87 1.35
CA ALA A 132 -8.97 -12.43 2.09
C ALA A 132 -9.34 -13.84 2.60
N ASP A 133 -8.64 -14.87 2.13
CA ASP A 133 -8.77 -16.23 2.66
C ASP A 133 -7.73 -16.42 3.77
N VAL A 134 -8.21 -16.38 5.03
CA VAL A 134 -7.41 -16.47 6.26
C VAL A 134 -7.42 -17.90 6.79
N GLN A 135 -6.25 -18.43 7.17
CA GLN A 135 -6.18 -19.76 7.78
C GLN A 135 -6.82 -19.74 9.17
N THR A 136 -7.84 -20.57 9.37
CA THR A 136 -8.59 -20.68 10.63
C THR A 136 -8.89 -22.14 11.01
N PRO A 137 -7.87 -22.99 11.21
CA PRO A 137 -8.09 -24.35 11.70
C PRO A 137 -8.84 -24.30 13.04
N ASN A 138 -9.90 -25.11 13.16
CA ASN A 138 -10.80 -25.11 14.33
C ASN A 138 -11.43 -23.75 14.66
N GLY A 139 -11.53 -22.84 13.69
CA GLY A 139 -12.11 -21.50 13.88
C GLY A 139 -11.19 -20.51 14.60
N VAL A 140 -9.90 -20.84 14.74
CA VAL A 140 -8.89 -19.97 15.37
C VAL A 140 -7.90 -19.49 14.30
N VAL A 141 -7.62 -18.19 14.26
CA VAL A 141 -6.63 -17.62 13.33
C VAL A 141 -5.27 -18.30 13.53
N GLU A 142 -4.70 -18.78 12.43
CA GLU A 142 -3.37 -19.37 12.39
C GLU A 142 -2.38 -18.41 11.72
N TYR A 143 -1.25 -18.18 12.40
CA TYR A 143 -0.15 -17.36 11.89
C TYR A 143 1.08 -18.20 11.54
N GLU A 144 1.20 -19.41 12.08
CA GLU A 144 2.28 -20.34 11.78
C GLU A 144 2.00 -21.12 10.50
N GLY A 145 3.06 -21.38 9.74
CA GLY A 145 2.93 -22.10 8.47
C GLY A 145 4.25 -22.10 7.69
N SER A 146 4.19 -22.68 6.49
CA SER A 146 5.38 -22.88 5.64
C SER A 146 5.49 -21.88 4.49
N ALA A 147 4.54 -20.94 4.35
CA ALA A 147 4.60 -19.94 3.29
C ALA A 147 5.74 -18.95 3.54
N ARG A 148 6.42 -18.55 2.47
CA ARG A 148 7.54 -17.60 2.49
C ARG A 148 7.22 -16.42 1.58
N ILE A 149 7.56 -15.21 2.04
CA ILE A 149 7.58 -14.00 1.22
C ILE A 149 8.95 -13.33 1.38
N ASP A 150 9.46 -12.73 0.31
CA ASP A 150 10.72 -11.99 0.36
C ASP A 150 10.60 -10.75 1.27
N GLY A 151 11.68 -10.39 1.96
CA GLY A 151 11.71 -9.28 2.92
C GLY A 151 11.24 -9.64 4.34
N VAL A 152 10.77 -10.88 4.58
CA VAL A 152 10.42 -11.37 5.93
C VAL A 152 11.20 -12.65 6.24
N PRO A 153 11.97 -12.69 7.34
CA PRO A 153 12.65 -13.91 7.78
C PRO A 153 11.66 -15.02 8.17
N GLY A 154 12.07 -16.28 8.02
CA GLY A 154 11.27 -17.44 8.44
C GLY A 154 10.14 -17.79 7.47
N THR A 155 9.05 -18.32 8.02
CA THR A 155 7.81 -18.71 7.32
C THR A 155 6.59 -18.41 8.18
N ALA A 156 5.41 -18.29 7.57
CA ALA A 156 4.14 -18.04 8.23
C ALA A 156 2.98 -18.73 7.49
N ALA A 157 1.77 -18.66 8.04
CA ALA A 157 0.55 -19.05 7.36
C ALA A 157 0.32 -18.18 6.10
N PRO A 158 -0.13 -18.75 4.96
CA PRO A 158 -0.48 -17.97 3.79
C PRO A 158 -1.83 -17.27 3.98
N VAL A 159 -1.92 -16.01 3.54
CA VAL A 159 -3.18 -15.30 3.33
C VAL A 159 -3.31 -14.98 1.85
N ALA A 160 -4.35 -15.50 1.20
CA ALA A 160 -4.62 -15.20 -0.20
C ALA A 160 -5.46 -13.92 -0.29
N LEU A 161 -5.03 -12.96 -1.10
CA LEU A 161 -5.73 -11.69 -1.32
C LEU A 161 -6.17 -11.60 -2.79
N THR A 162 -7.48 -11.61 -3.02
CA THR A 162 -8.08 -11.55 -4.36
C THR A 162 -8.74 -10.20 -4.57
N PHE A 163 -8.20 -9.37 -5.46
CA PHE A 163 -8.76 -8.06 -5.79
C PHE A 163 -9.89 -8.20 -6.81
N LEU A 164 -11.11 -7.82 -6.44
CA LEU A 164 -12.31 -8.14 -7.23
C LEU A 164 -12.66 -7.08 -8.30
N ASN A 165 -12.35 -5.81 -8.05
CA ASN A 165 -12.69 -4.67 -8.92
C ASN A 165 -11.53 -3.67 -9.00
N ALA A 166 -10.32 -4.17 -9.24
CA ALA A 166 -9.11 -3.35 -9.31
C ALA A 166 -9.02 -2.44 -10.55
N ALA A 167 -9.83 -2.63 -11.59
CA ALA A 167 -9.73 -1.83 -12.81
C ALA A 167 -10.26 -0.41 -12.60
N GLY A 168 -9.42 0.61 -12.86
CA GLY A 168 -9.84 2.01 -12.89
C GLY A 168 -10.26 2.56 -11.52
N THR A 169 -9.59 2.17 -10.44
CA THR A 169 -10.00 2.54 -9.06
C THR A 169 -10.05 4.05 -8.79
N LYS A 170 -9.28 4.85 -9.53
CA LYS A 170 -9.24 6.31 -9.39
C LYS A 170 -9.68 7.05 -10.65
N THR A 171 -9.55 6.39 -11.80
CA THR A 171 -9.74 7.01 -13.12
C THR A 171 -10.94 6.45 -13.88
N GLY A 172 -11.53 5.34 -13.41
CA GLY A 172 -12.60 4.63 -14.09
C GLY A 172 -12.17 3.82 -15.32
N LYS A 173 -10.88 3.85 -15.70
CA LYS A 173 -10.34 3.13 -16.86
C LYS A 173 -9.07 2.36 -16.49
N VAL A 174 -8.82 1.25 -17.16
CA VAL A 174 -7.53 0.54 -17.04
C VAL A 174 -6.39 1.40 -17.59
N PHE A 175 -6.60 2.03 -18.74
CA PHE A 175 -5.67 2.98 -19.38
C PHE A 175 -6.30 4.36 -19.37
N PRO A 176 -5.97 5.23 -18.40
CA PRO A 176 -6.69 6.50 -18.22
C PRO A 176 -6.47 7.50 -19.35
N THR A 177 -5.35 7.38 -20.06
CA THR A 177 -4.98 8.19 -21.23
C THR A 177 -5.60 7.70 -22.54
N ASP A 178 -6.38 6.60 -22.48
CA ASP A 178 -6.88 5.86 -23.64
C ASP A 178 -5.81 5.23 -24.54
N ASN A 179 -4.53 5.30 -24.15
CA ASN A 179 -3.40 4.67 -24.84
C ASN A 179 -2.74 3.60 -23.96
N GLN A 180 -2.23 2.53 -24.57
CA GLN A 180 -1.38 1.56 -23.86
C GLN A 180 0.05 2.09 -23.66
N ILE A 181 0.51 2.97 -24.55
CA ILE A 181 1.82 3.61 -24.49
C ILE A 181 1.63 5.10 -24.76
N ASP A 182 2.11 5.93 -23.84
CA ASP A 182 2.21 7.38 -23.96
C ASP A 182 3.69 7.79 -24.06
N TYR A 183 3.94 9.06 -24.36
CA TYR A 183 5.29 9.63 -24.38
C TYR A 183 5.33 10.92 -23.56
N PHE A 184 6.23 10.96 -22.57
CA PHE A 184 6.55 12.17 -21.81
C PHE A 184 8.07 12.33 -21.76
N ASP A 185 8.59 13.52 -22.01
CA ASP A 185 10.04 13.79 -22.12
C ASP A 185 10.76 12.82 -23.09
N ASP A 186 10.10 12.49 -24.21
CA ASP A 186 10.51 11.50 -25.21
C ASP A 186 10.75 10.08 -24.67
N VAL A 187 10.23 9.78 -23.48
CA VAL A 187 10.28 8.45 -22.84
C VAL A 187 8.94 7.73 -23.05
N PRO A 188 8.93 6.51 -23.61
CA PRO A 188 7.73 5.70 -23.69
C PRO A 188 7.34 5.24 -22.29
N VAL A 189 6.08 5.47 -21.92
CA VAL A 189 5.53 5.05 -20.63
C VAL A 189 4.19 4.34 -20.81
N THR A 190 3.79 3.55 -19.83
CA THR A 190 2.41 3.06 -19.73
C THR A 190 1.74 3.66 -18.50
N CYS A 191 0.68 4.42 -18.73
CA CYS A 191 -0.22 4.92 -17.69
C CYS A 191 -1.31 3.87 -17.42
N ILE A 192 -1.31 3.24 -16.25
CA ILE A 192 -2.27 2.17 -15.92
C ILE A 192 -2.85 2.37 -14.51
N ASP A 193 -4.16 2.18 -14.37
CA ASP A 193 -4.88 2.18 -13.09
C ASP A 193 -5.49 0.79 -12.85
N MET A 194 -4.71 -0.03 -12.16
CA MET A 194 -5.09 -1.37 -11.69
C MET A 194 -4.76 -1.48 -10.21
N ALA A 195 -5.77 -1.35 -9.35
CA ALA A 195 -5.74 -1.16 -7.89
C ALA A 195 -5.15 0.18 -7.43
N MET A 196 -4.29 0.79 -8.23
CA MET A 196 -3.71 2.11 -8.03
C MET A 196 -3.18 2.65 -9.37
N PRO A 197 -3.26 3.97 -9.63
CA PRO A 197 -2.59 4.60 -10.77
C PRO A 197 -1.07 4.51 -10.65
N VAL A 198 -0.42 3.96 -11.67
CA VAL A 198 1.04 3.83 -11.79
C VAL A 198 1.50 4.25 -13.18
N VAL A 199 2.76 4.70 -13.27
CA VAL A 199 3.44 5.02 -14.53
C VAL A 199 4.57 4.02 -14.71
N ILE A 200 4.50 3.19 -15.75
CA ILE A 200 5.55 2.19 -16.01
C ILE A 200 6.58 2.81 -16.95
N ILE A 201 7.85 2.80 -16.57
CA ILE A 201 8.94 3.42 -17.31
C ILE A 201 10.07 2.41 -17.53
N PRO A 202 10.51 2.17 -18.78
CA PRO A 202 11.69 1.32 -19.01
C PRO A 202 12.97 1.97 -18.46
N ALA A 203 13.76 1.21 -17.69
CA ALA A 203 14.93 1.76 -16.99
C ALA A 203 15.99 2.35 -17.93
N GLU A 204 16.17 1.74 -19.11
CA GLU A 204 17.16 2.14 -20.11
C GLU A 204 16.96 3.57 -20.64
N TYR A 205 15.71 4.04 -20.73
CA TYR A 205 15.39 5.41 -21.17
C TYR A 205 15.79 6.48 -20.14
N LEU A 206 16.00 6.06 -18.89
CA LEU A 206 16.47 6.89 -17.79
C LEU A 206 17.95 6.67 -17.48
N GLY A 207 18.68 5.95 -18.34
CA GLY A 207 20.11 5.67 -18.15
C GLY A 207 20.39 4.74 -16.97
N LYS A 208 19.44 3.86 -16.63
CA LYS A 208 19.55 2.91 -15.52
C LYS A 208 19.47 1.46 -15.99
N THR A 209 20.09 0.58 -15.23
CA THR A 209 20.07 -0.87 -15.44
C THR A 209 18.83 -1.53 -14.84
N GLY A 210 18.27 -0.93 -13.78
CA GLY A 210 17.18 -1.49 -12.97
C GLY A 210 17.66 -2.38 -11.82
N TYR A 211 18.98 -2.59 -11.68
CA TYR A 211 19.58 -3.41 -10.61
C TYR A 211 20.20 -2.60 -9.48
N GLU A 212 20.24 -1.28 -9.61
CA GLU A 212 20.81 -0.38 -8.61
C GLU A 212 20.17 -0.58 -7.24
N LEU A 213 20.94 -0.32 -6.19
CA LEU A 213 20.47 -0.33 -4.82
C LEU A 213 19.56 0.89 -4.57
N PRO A 214 18.58 0.81 -3.64
CA PRO A 214 17.73 1.94 -3.29
C PRO A 214 18.52 3.22 -2.96
N ALA A 215 19.62 3.08 -2.18
CA ALA A 215 20.47 4.20 -1.81
C ALA A 215 21.18 4.87 -3.00
N GLU A 216 21.55 4.10 -4.03
CA GLU A 216 22.17 4.63 -5.26
C GLU A 216 21.15 5.44 -6.07
N LEU A 217 19.90 4.94 -6.13
CA LEU A 217 18.81 5.61 -6.82
C LEU A 217 18.31 6.85 -6.05
N ASP A 218 18.31 6.83 -4.72
CA ASP A 218 17.94 7.98 -3.87
C ASP A 218 19.00 9.11 -3.94
N ALA A 219 20.26 8.73 -4.15
CA ALA A 219 21.37 9.67 -4.28
C ALA A 219 21.38 10.38 -5.65
N ASP A 220 20.83 9.76 -6.70
CA ASP A 220 20.79 10.34 -8.05
C ASP A 220 19.70 11.40 -8.20
N LYS A 221 20.08 12.66 -7.96
CA LYS A 221 19.17 13.81 -8.06
C LYS A 221 18.69 14.09 -9.49
N ALA A 222 19.49 13.77 -10.51
CA ALA A 222 19.10 13.97 -11.90
C ALA A 222 18.02 12.96 -12.31
N LEU A 223 18.17 11.70 -11.89
CA LEU A 223 17.14 10.67 -12.07
C LEU A 223 15.83 11.09 -11.38
N LEU A 224 15.90 11.49 -10.11
CA LEU A 224 14.70 11.88 -9.34
C LEU A 224 13.96 13.06 -9.99
N ALA A 225 14.69 14.08 -10.47
CA ALA A 225 14.09 15.22 -11.16
C ALA A 225 13.39 14.79 -12.46
N ARG A 226 13.98 13.86 -13.23
CA ARG A 226 13.40 13.37 -14.48
C ARG A 226 12.16 12.51 -14.25
N ILE A 227 12.18 11.67 -13.24
CA ILE A 227 11.00 10.88 -12.83
C ILE A 227 9.87 11.82 -12.40
N GLU A 228 10.18 12.85 -11.62
CA GLU A 228 9.18 13.81 -11.15
C GLU A 228 8.54 14.58 -12.31
N SER A 229 9.33 15.01 -13.30
CA SER A 229 8.81 15.62 -14.53
C SER A 229 7.78 14.72 -15.22
N ILE A 230 8.13 13.45 -15.46
CA ILE A 230 7.23 12.47 -16.09
C ILE A 230 5.98 12.24 -15.23
N ARG A 231 6.14 12.12 -13.90
CA ARG A 231 5.04 11.89 -12.96
C ARG A 231 3.99 13.01 -13.00
N LEU A 232 4.44 14.26 -13.03
CA LEU A 232 3.56 15.43 -13.11
C LEU A 232 2.78 15.47 -14.45
N GLN A 233 3.46 15.18 -15.55
CA GLN A 233 2.84 15.13 -16.88
C GLN A 233 1.80 13.99 -16.98
N ALA A 234 2.17 12.79 -16.52
CA ALA A 234 1.29 11.63 -16.51
C ALA A 234 0.08 11.82 -15.59
N GLY A 235 0.26 12.44 -14.41
CA GLY A 235 -0.85 12.75 -13.51
C GLY A 235 -1.89 13.65 -14.16
N LYS A 236 -1.46 14.68 -14.87
CA LYS A 236 -2.35 15.54 -15.66
C LYS A 236 -3.03 14.76 -16.80
N ALA A 237 -2.28 13.96 -17.55
CA ALA A 237 -2.79 13.18 -18.67
C ALA A 237 -3.82 12.11 -18.26
N MET A 238 -3.64 11.52 -17.08
CA MET A 238 -4.58 10.54 -16.51
C MET A 238 -5.83 11.18 -15.86
N GLY A 239 -5.97 12.51 -15.91
CA GLY A 239 -7.10 13.22 -15.33
C GLY A 239 -7.06 13.36 -13.81
N LEU A 240 -5.90 13.20 -13.18
CA LEU A 240 -5.74 13.26 -11.72
C LEU A 240 -5.44 14.68 -11.20
N GLY A 241 -5.21 15.65 -12.10
CA GLY A 241 -4.97 17.06 -11.75
C GLY A 241 -3.53 17.35 -11.34
N ASP A 242 -3.35 18.28 -10.39
CA ASP A 242 -2.04 18.59 -9.80
C ASP A 242 -1.70 17.58 -8.71
N VAL A 243 -0.60 16.86 -8.93
CA VAL A 243 -0.19 15.71 -8.15
C VAL A 243 1.11 15.99 -7.39
N SER A 244 1.60 17.23 -7.40
CA SER A 244 2.83 17.69 -6.73
C SER A 244 2.88 17.31 -5.25
N ASN A 245 1.75 17.43 -4.54
CA ASN A 245 1.62 17.11 -3.11
C ASN A 245 0.90 15.79 -2.84
N MET A 246 0.57 15.02 -3.87
CA MET A 246 -0.13 13.75 -3.71
C MET A 246 0.85 12.60 -3.55
N VAL A 247 0.56 11.72 -2.60
CA VAL A 247 1.29 10.44 -2.43
C VAL A 247 0.84 9.39 -3.47
N SER A 248 -0.36 9.54 -4.03
CA SER A 248 -0.84 8.74 -5.15
C SER A 248 -0.28 9.28 -6.48
N LEU A 249 0.19 8.36 -7.35
CA LEU A 249 1.10 8.48 -8.51
C LEU A 249 2.56 8.11 -8.27
N ASN A 250 2.96 7.82 -7.04
CA ASN A 250 4.39 7.65 -6.76
C ASN A 250 5.05 6.47 -7.49
N LEU A 251 4.30 5.46 -7.96
CA LEU A 251 4.92 4.28 -8.55
C LEU A 251 5.30 4.50 -10.00
N CYS A 252 6.50 5.03 -10.18
CA CYS A 252 7.27 4.82 -11.40
C CYS A 252 7.95 3.45 -11.32
N LEU A 253 7.50 2.51 -12.15
CA LEU A 253 8.03 1.15 -12.19
C LEU A 253 9.14 1.02 -13.23
N PHE A 254 10.36 0.76 -12.77
CA PHE A 254 11.53 0.57 -13.62
C PHE A 254 11.64 -0.88 -14.06
N LEU A 255 11.33 -1.18 -15.31
CA LEU A 255 11.33 -2.57 -15.76
C LEU A 255 12.58 -2.92 -16.58
N GLN A 256 13.13 -4.10 -16.30
CA GLN A 256 13.99 -4.81 -17.25
C GLN A 256 13.45 -6.21 -17.50
N ARG A 257 13.38 -6.58 -18.79
CA ARG A 257 13.08 -7.96 -19.20
C ARG A 257 14.30 -8.84 -18.92
N ARG A 258 14.19 -9.80 -18.01
CA ARG A 258 15.14 -10.91 -17.93
C ARG A 258 14.71 -12.00 -18.92
N LYS A 259 15.63 -12.45 -19.78
CA LYS A 259 15.61 -13.85 -20.25
C LYS A 259 16.27 -14.67 -19.15
N ALA A 260 15.53 -15.53 -18.46
CA ALA A 260 16.14 -16.41 -17.45
C ALA A 260 15.63 -17.84 -17.56
N GLY A 261 16.58 -18.77 -17.67
CA GLY A 261 16.38 -20.15 -17.22
C GLY A 261 16.29 -20.22 -15.69
N GLN A 262 15.62 -21.28 -15.24
CA GLN A 262 15.37 -21.82 -13.88
C GLN A 262 14.92 -20.91 -12.73
N LEU A 263 15.02 -19.58 -12.79
CA LEU A 263 14.30 -18.65 -11.89
C LEU A 263 13.46 -17.69 -12.73
N MET A 264 12.17 -17.96 -12.80
CA MET A 264 11.24 -17.25 -13.67
C MET A 264 10.81 -15.91 -13.05
N CYS A 265 11.72 -14.94 -13.00
CA CYS A 265 11.36 -13.54 -12.79
C CYS A 265 10.88 -12.99 -14.14
N VAL A 266 9.56 -12.77 -14.27
CA VAL A 266 8.95 -12.29 -15.52
C VAL A 266 9.41 -10.85 -15.82
N ILE A 267 9.51 -10.01 -14.78
CA ILE A 267 10.03 -8.64 -14.85
C ILE A 267 10.64 -8.23 -13.49
N LEU A 268 11.78 -7.52 -13.50
CA LEU A 268 12.33 -6.85 -12.32
C LEU A 268 11.79 -5.43 -12.23
N CYS A 269 11.39 -4.97 -11.04
CA CYS A 269 10.95 -3.59 -10.81
C CYS A 269 11.70 -2.87 -9.67
N ARG A 270 11.80 -1.54 -9.77
CA ARG A 270 12.03 -0.61 -8.64
C ARG A 270 10.82 0.28 -8.49
N ILE A 271 10.39 0.54 -7.27
CA ILE A 271 9.19 1.32 -6.97
C ILE A 271 9.60 2.57 -6.21
N LEU A 272 9.38 3.76 -6.78
CA LEU A 272 9.44 4.99 -6.01
C LEU A 272 8.14 5.13 -5.19
N ALA A 273 8.23 5.44 -3.90
CA ALA A 273 7.08 5.66 -3.04
C ALA A 273 7.40 6.75 -2.00
N ILE A 274 6.70 7.88 -2.03
CA ILE A 274 6.93 9.02 -1.13
C ILE A 274 8.39 9.50 -1.25
N ALA A 275 8.83 9.74 -2.49
CA ALA A 275 10.19 10.18 -2.81
C ALA A 275 11.34 9.29 -2.29
N ARG A 276 11.07 8.02 -1.96
CA ARG A 276 12.08 7.02 -1.58
C ARG A 276 11.89 5.71 -2.36
N TRP A 277 13.00 5.08 -2.74
CA TRP A 277 12.97 3.81 -3.46
C TRP A 277 12.64 2.62 -2.54
N ARG A 278 11.80 1.72 -3.07
CA ARG A 278 11.48 0.39 -2.52
C ARG A 278 11.98 -0.70 -3.45
#